data_AF-A0A7S4NP88-F1
#
_entry.id   AF-A0A7S4NP88-F1
#
_cell.length_a   1.000
_cell.length_b   1.000
_cell.length_c   1.000
_cell.angle_alpha   90.00
_cell.angle_beta   90.00
_cell.angle_gamma   90.00
#
_symmetry.space_group_name_H-M   'P 1'
#
loop_
_entity.id
_entity.type
_entity.pdbx_description
1 polymer ?
#
loop_
_entity_poly.entity_id
_entity_poly.type
_entity_poly.pdbx_seq_one_letter_code
_entity_poly.pdbx_strand_id
1 'polypeptide(L)'
;MSRVVGANVARSARMADMFQQADQDARQTLRMSATAKWHETQSIKTLSRANHGSRERQSILEEQEGAAHELLVRRKQKMKELYESEYERFSKELKEQGLVLSEK
;
A
#
# COMPACT_ATOMS: atom_id res chain seq x y z
N MET A 1 -23.86 -64.41 38.82
CA MET A 1 -22.67 -63.53 38.68
C MET A 1 -22.48 -62.92 37.28
N SER A 2 -23.09 -63.43 36.21
CA SER A 2 -22.89 -62.95 34.81
C SER A 2 -23.41 -61.52 34.50
N ARG A 3 -24.52 -61.05 35.12
CA ARG A 3 -25.11 -59.72 34.84
C ARG A 3 -24.21 -58.51 35.19
N VAL A 4 -23.36 -58.64 36.22
CA VAL A 4 -22.49 -57.53 36.68
C VAL A 4 -21.31 -57.33 35.72
N VAL A 5 -20.80 -58.42 35.14
CA VAL A 5 -19.69 -58.38 34.19
C VAL A 5 -20.14 -57.72 32.87
N GLY A 6 -21.31 -58.11 32.34
CA GLY A 6 -21.86 -57.49 31.13
C GLY A 6 -22.15 -55.98 31.26
N ALA A 7 -22.60 -55.54 32.44
CA ALA A 7 -22.83 -54.12 32.73
C ALA A 7 -21.53 -53.30 32.77
N ASN A 8 -20.44 -53.88 33.30
CA ASN A 8 -19.13 -53.22 33.32
C ASN A 8 -18.50 -53.14 31.93
N VAL A 9 -18.62 -54.20 31.11
CA VAL A 9 -18.17 -54.19 29.71
C VAL A 9 -18.92 -53.14 28.90
N ALA A 10 -20.25 -53.10 29.00
CA ALA A 10 -21.06 -52.09 28.30
C ALA A 10 -20.73 -50.65 28.75
N ARG A 11 -20.41 -50.44 30.03
CA ARG A 11 -19.98 -49.14 30.54
C ARG A 11 -18.61 -48.73 29.96
N SER A 12 -17.66 -49.66 29.89
CA SER A 12 -16.33 -49.40 29.33
C SER A 12 -16.38 -49.10 27.82
N ALA A 13 -17.22 -49.80 27.07
CA ALA A 13 -17.42 -49.56 25.65
C ALA A 13 -18.01 -48.15 25.40
N ARG A 14 -19.03 -47.75 26.16
CA ARG A 14 -19.60 -46.40 26.06
C ARG A 14 -18.58 -45.31 26.39
N MET A 15 -17.73 -45.52 27.40
CA MET A 15 -16.67 -44.56 27.73
C MET A 15 -15.66 -44.45 26.59
N ALA A 16 -15.25 -45.58 26.00
CA ALA A 16 -14.36 -45.59 24.84
C ALA A 16 -14.97 -44.85 23.64
N ASP A 17 -16.26 -45.08 23.33
CA ASP A 17 -16.97 -44.38 22.26
C ASP A 17 -17.04 -42.86 22.52
N MET A 18 -17.33 -42.45 23.77
CA MET A 18 -17.35 -41.03 24.14
C MET A 18 -15.98 -40.36 23.99
N PHE A 19 -14.89 -41.04 24.39
CA PHE A 19 -13.54 -40.51 24.20
C PHE A 19 -13.18 -40.41 22.72
N GLN A 20 -13.57 -41.39 21.91
CA GLN A 20 -13.33 -41.36 20.47
C GLN A 20 -14.09 -40.23 19.79
N GLN A 21 -15.35 -40.00 20.18
CA GLN A 21 -16.14 -38.89 19.67
C GLN A 21 -15.54 -37.53 20.09
N ALA A 22 -15.12 -37.40 21.34
CA ALA A 22 -14.46 -36.19 21.83
C ALA A 22 -13.15 -35.89 21.10
N ASP A 23 -12.34 -36.91 20.78
CA ASP A 23 -11.10 -36.73 20.00
C ASP A 23 -11.40 -36.30 18.55
N GLN A 24 -12.47 -36.83 17.95
CA GLN A 24 -12.89 -36.41 16.61
C GLN A 24 -13.35 -34.94 16.60
N ASP A 25 -14.17 -34.53 17.57
CA ASP A 25 -14.64 -33.15 17.70
C ASP A 25 -13.48 -32.18 17.99
N ALA A 26 -12.52 -32.59 18.84
CA ALA A 26 -11.31 -31.82 19.10
C ALA A 26 -10.45 -31.62 17.83
N ARG A 27 -10.32 -32.66 17.00
CA ARG A 27 -9.60 -32.54 15.71
C ARG A 27 -10.34 -31.66 14.72
N GLN A 28 -11.68 -31.75 14.67
CA GLN A 28 -12.49 -30.91 13.78
C GLN A 28 -12.39 -29.43 14.16
N THR A 29 -12.52 -29.11 15.45
CA THR A 29 -12.38 -27.73 15.95
C THR A 29 -10.98 -27.17 15.72
N LEU A 30 -9.93 -27.98 15.89
CA LEU A 30 -8.56 -27.59 15.54
C LEU A 30 -8.41 -27.28 14.04
N ARG A 31 -8.98 -28.09 13.16
CA ARG A 31 -8.94 -27.82 11.71
C ARG A 31 -9.68 -26.54 11.36
N MET A 32 -10.87 -26.33 11.92
CA MET A 32 -11.65 -25.11 11.70
C MET A 32 -10.92 -23.86 12.17
N SER A 33 -10.32 -23.89 13.36
CA SER A 33 -9.55 -22.75 13.88
C SER A 33 -8.29 -22.48 13.04
N ALA A 34 -7.59 -23.53 12.60
CA ALA A 34 -6.45 -23.39 11.69
C ALA A 34 -6.86 -22.77 10.34
N THR A 35 -7.97 -23.20 9.75
CA THR A 35 -8.47 -22.61 8.50
C THR A 35 -8.90 -21.15 8.68
N ALA A 36 -9.60 -20.83 9.78
CA ALA A 36 -10.02 -19.46 10.07
C ALA A 36 -8.81 -18.53 10.20
N LYS A 37 -7.79 -18.95 10.97
CA LYS A 37 -6.54 -18.21 11.15
C LYS A 37 -5.78 -18.03 9.83
N TRP A 38 -5.79 -19.05 8.98
CA TRP A 38 -5.17 -18.95 7.65
C TRP A 38 -5.88 -17.91 6.79
N HIS A 39 -7.22 -17.94 6.72
CA HIS A 39 -8.01 -16.96 5.97
C HIS A 39 -7.81 -15.53 6.49
N GLU A 40 -7.81 -15.33 7.81
CA GLU A 40 -7.53 -14.03 8.42
C GLU A 40 -6.15 -13.49 7.97
N THR A 41 -5.13 -14.35 8.03
CA THR A 41 -3.77 -13.99 7.61
C THR A 41 -3.70 -13.62 6.13
N GLN A 42 -4.40 -14.35 5.25
CA GLN A 42 -4.43 -14.04 3.82
C GLN A 42 -5.17 -12.72 3.54
N SER A 43 -6.28 -12.48 4.22
CA SER A 43 -7.02 -11.21 4.11
C SER A 43 -6.15 -10.02 4.51
N ILE A 44 -5.45 -10.11 5.65
CA ILE A 44 -4.51 -9.07 6.10
C ILE A 44 -3.41 -8.83 5.05
N LYS A 45 -2.79 -9.91 4.54
CA LYS A 45 -1.74 -9.79 3.50
C LYS A 45 -2.26 -9.12 2.23
N THR A 46 -3.47 -9.47 1.81
CA THR A 46 -4.07 -8.96 0.57
C THR A 46 -4.39 -7.47 0.71
N LEU A 47 -5.02 -7.08 1.82
CA LEU A 47 -5.31 -5.68 2.14
C LEU A 47 -4.03 -4.85 2.30
N SER A 48 -3.01 -5.40 2.96
CA SER A 48 -1.71 -4.75 3.12
C SER A 48 -1.04 -4.47 1.76
N ARG A 49 -1.03 -5.46 0.85
CA ARG A 49 -0.50 -5.29 -0.51
C ARG A 49 -1.27 -4.25 -1.32
N ALA A 50 -2.61 -4.29 -1.26
CA ALA A 50 -3.44 -3.33 -1.97
C ALA A 50 -3.20 -1.90 -1.47
N ASN A 51 -3.15 -1.70 -0.15
CA ASN A 51 -2.86 -0.41 0.45
C ASN A 51 -1.46 0.10 0.11
N HIS A 52 -0.46 -0.80 0.09
CA HIS A 52 0.89 -0.45 -0.29
C HIS A 52 0.97 0.02 -1.75
N GLY A 53 0.41 -0.75 -2.69
CA GLY A 53 0.40 -0.37 -4.10
C GLY A 53 -0.37 0.93 -4.38
N SER A 54 -1.43 1.23 -3.61
CA SER A 54 -2.14 2.50 -3.70
C SER A 54 -1.25 3.68 -3.26
N ARG A 55 -0.58 3.54 -2.10
CA ARG A 55 0.33 4.56 -1.57
C ARG A 55 1.53 4.81 -2.49
N GLU A 56 2.12 3.75 -3.04
CA GLU A 56 3.22 3.90 -4.01
C GLU A 56 2.79 4.68 -5.25
N ARG A 57 1.62 4.34 -5.82
CA ARG A 57 1.08 5.08 -6.97
C ARG A 57 0.85 6.55 -6.64
N GLN A 58 0.29 6.84 -5.48
CA GLN A 58 0.04 8.21 -5.05
C GLN A 58 1.36 8.98 -4.89
N SER A 59 2.37 8.38 -4.25
CA SER A 59 3.70 8.98 -4.12
C SER A 59 4.35 9.28 -5.47
N ILE A 60 4.21 8.37 -6.44
CA ILE A 60 4.75 8.56 -7.80
C ILE A 60 4.04 9.73 -8.50
N LEU A 61 2.72 9.85 -8.36
CA LEU A 61 1.97 10.96 -8.95
C LEU A 61 2.36 12.31 -8.33
N GLU A 62 2.48 12.36 -7.00
CA GLU A 62 2.92 13.56 -6.28
C GLU A 62 4.33 13.99 -6.72
N GLU A 63 5.25 13.04 -6.92
CA GLU A 63 6.60 13.33 -7.44
C GLU A 63 6.57 13.85 -8.88
N GLN A 64 5.73 13.27 -9.74
CA GLN A 64 5.56 13.73 -11.13
C GLN A 64 4.98 15.15 -11.20
N GLU A 65 3.99 15.46 -10.36
CA GLU A 65 3.41 16.80 -10.27
C GLU A 65 4.45 17.82 -9.77
N GLY A 66 5.24 17.45 -8.76
CA GLY A 66 6.35 18.27 -8.26
C GLY A 66 7.40 18.55 -9.34
N ALA A 67 7.84 17.52 -10.07
CA ALA A 67 8.80 17.64 -11.15
C ALA A 67 8.27 18.51 -12.31
N ALA A 68 6.99 18.37 -12.67
CA ALA A 68 6.36 19.20 -13.69
C ALA A 68 6.31 20.68 -13.27
N HIS A 69 5.97 20.96 -12.01
CA HIS A 69 5.96 22.31 -11.48
C HIS A 69 7.37 22.92 -11.48
N GLU A 70 8.37 22.16 -11.03
CA GLU A 70 9.76 22.61 -11.02
C GLU A 70 10.24 22.97 -12.44
N LEU A 71 9.89 22.18 -13.45
CA LEU A 71 10.25 22.45 -14.84
C LEU A 71 9.64 23.78 -15.33
N LEU A 72 8.39 24.07 -14.96
CA LEU A 72 7.75 25.35 -15.31
C LEU A 72 8.46 26.53 -14.64
N VAL A 73 8.83 26.40 -13.36
CA VAL A 73 9.58 27.44 -12.63
C VAL A 73 10.95 27.67 -13.28
N ARG A 74 11.70 26.60 -13.56
CA ARG A 74 13.00 26.69 -14.25
C ARG A 74 12.87 27.32 -15.63
N ARG A 75 11.83 26.98 -16.39
CA ARG A 75 11.54 27.59 -17.70
C ARG A 75 11.26 29.08 -17.57
N LYS A 76 10.43 29.49 -16.61
CA LYS A 76 10.12 30.90 -16.36
C LYS A 76 11.38 31.70 -16.01
N GLN A 77 12.22 31.14 -15.15
CA GLN A 77 13.50 31.75 -14.76
C GLN A 77 14.44 31.90 -15.96
N LYS A 78 14.63 30.85 -16.77
CA LYS A 78 15.44 30.95 -18.00
C LYS A 78 14.91 31.97 -18.99
N MET A 79 13.59 32.05 -19.17
CA MET A 79 12.99 33.05 -20.06
C MET A 79 13.26 34.47 -19.57
N LYS A 80 13.18 34.70 -18.25
CA LYS A 80 13.52 35.99 -17.65
C LYS A 80 14.98 36.36 -17.93
N GLU A 81 15.91 35.45 -17.68
CA GLU A 81 17.35 35.66 -17.94
C GLU A 81 17.62 35.96 -19.42
N LEU A 82 16.95 35.25 -20.35
CA LEU A 82 17.05 35.52 -21.77
C LEU A 82 16.57 36.93 -22.11
N TYR A 83 15.39 37.33 -21.62
CA TYR A 83 14.87 38.67 -21.87
C TYR A 83 15.73 39.78 -21.27
N GLU A 84 16.30 39.57 -20.08
CA GLU A 84 17.26 40.50 -19.48
C GLU A 84 18.50 40.65 -20.36
N SER A 85 19.06 39.54 -20.86
CA SER A 85 20.21 39.57 -21.77
C SER A 85 19.92 40.26 -23.11
N GLU A 86 18.73 40.03 -23.67
CA GLU A 86 18.30 40.68 -24.92
C GLU A 86 18.07 42.19 -24.69
N TYR A 87 17.45 42.56 -23.56
CA TYR A 87 17.24 43.95 -23.19
C TYR A 87 18.55 44.71 -23.04
N GLU A 88 19.53 44.13 -22.34
CA GLU A 88 20.87 44.73 -22.18
C GLU A 88 21.54 44.95 -23.53
N ARG A 89 21.48 43.95 -24.41
CA ARG A 89 22.03 44.03 -25.75
C ARG A 89 21.37 45.14 -26.57
N PHE A 90 20.03 45.16 -26.64
CA PHE A 90 19.30 46.19 -27.38
C PHE A 90 19.50 47.58 -26.79
N SER A 91 19.54 47.70 -25.46
CA SER A 91 19.83 48.96 -24.77
C SER A 91 21.20 49.51 -25.19
N LYS A 92 22.21 48.65 -25.32
CA LYS A 92 23.53 49.03 -25.80
C LYS A 92 23.51 49.48 -27.27
N GLU A 93 22.89 48.69 -28.15
CA GLU A 93 22.78 49.01 -29.59
C GLU A 93 22.02 50.32 -29.82
N LEU A 94 20.96 50.59 -29.05
CA LEU A 94 20.20 51.85 -29.13
C LEU A 94 21.01 53.04 -28.60
N LYS A 95 21.75 52.87 -27.50
CA LYS A 95 22.65 53.92 -26.99
C LYS A 95 23.71 54.32 -28.01
N GLU A 96 24.26 53.35 -28.75
CA GLU A 96 25.20 53.62 -29.85
C GLU A 96 24.55 54.44 -30.98
N GLN A 97 23.24 54.33 -31.16
CA GLN A 97 22.45 55.12 -32.11
C GLN A 97 21.91 56.44 -31.50
N GLY A 98 22.20 56.74 -30.24
CA GLY A 98 21.68 57.91 -29.52
C GLY A 98 20.20 57.80 -29.12
N LEU A 99 19.63 56.60 -29.16
CA LEU A 99 18.25 56.29 -28.80
C LEU A 99 18.18 55.59 -27.42
N VAL A 100 17.02 55.65 -26.76
CA VAL A 100 16.77 54.99 -25.47
C VAL A 100 15.45 54.24 -25.52
N LEU A 101 15.39 53.08 -24.85
CA LEU A 101 14.15 52.32 -24.71
C LEU A 101 13.15 53.11 -23.86
N SER A 102 11.92 53.23 -24.35
CA SER A 102 10.83 53.83 -23.59
C SER A 102 10.41 52.87 -22.48
N GLU A 103 10.70 53.22 -21.23
CA GLU A 103 10.05 52.59 -20.08
C GLU A 103 8.59 53.08 -20.02
N LYS A 104 7.64 52.15 -19.86
CA LYS A 104 6.21 52.46 -19.69
C LYS A 104 5.89 52.59 -18.21
#